data_AF-A0A534BY79-F1
#
_entry.id   AF-A0A534BY79-F1
#
_cell.length_a   1.000
_cell.length_b   1.000
_cell.length_c   1.000
_cell.angle_alpha   90.00
_cell.angle_beta   90.00
_cell.angle_gamma   90.00
#
_symmetry.space_group_name_H-M   'P 1'
#
loop_
_entity.id
_entity.type
_entity.pdbx_description
1 polymer ?
#
loop_
_entity_poly.entity_id
_entity_poly.type
_entity_poly.pdbx_seq_one_letter_code
_entity_poly.pdbx_strand_id
1 'polypeptide(L)'
;MNGAHPVGRCSALVACVLACSGAARAQTDEIQVYDAEIAAPGRFNLTWHNNFTPSGRRRAAFPQGVIPDHALNGVTEWAYGVRDWLEAATYLPLYTRSADGRLLFDGVKLRALLVVPDAHDRSVFYGLNFELSYN
;
A
#
# COMPACT_ATOMS: atom_id res chain seq x y z
N MET A 1 -27.22 34.62 -13.57
CA MET A 1 -26.88 33.57 -12.58
C MET A 1 -25.72 32.77 -13.16
N ASN A 2 -24.48 33.03 -12.72
CA ASN A 2 -23.27 32.45 -13.32
C ASN A 2 -23.07 31.01 -12.83
N GLY A 3 -23.30 30.03 -13.71
CA GLY A 3 -22.98 28.63 -13.47
C GLY A 3 -21.48 28.41 -13.57
N ALA A 4 -20.80 28.18 -12.44
CA ALA A 4 -19.41 27.76 -12.45
C ALA A 4 -19.31 26.39 -13.14
N HIS A 5 -18.58 26.33 -14.26
CA HIS A 5 -18.39 25.10 -15.03
C HIS A 5 -17.71 24.01 -14.17
N PRO A 6 -18.21 22.76 -14.17
CA PRO A 6 -17.68 21.66 -13.34
C PRO A 6 -16.18 21.37 -13.59
N VAL A 7 -15.68 21.71 -14.78
CA VAL A 7 -14.27 21.58 -15.20
C VAL A 7 -13.33 22.47 -14.37
N GLY A 8 -13.76 23.69 -14.02
CA GLY A 8 -12.94 24.62 -13.23
C GLY A 8 -12.72 24.16 -11.79
N ARG A 9 -13.71 23.46 -11.22
CA ARG A 9 -13.65 22.94 -9.84
C ARG A 9 -12.73 21.72 -9.73
N CYS A 10 -12.76 20.81 -10.69
CA CYS A 10 -11.85 19.66 -10.72
C CYS A 10 -10.40 20.10 -10.92
N SER A 11 -10.17 21.09 -11.79
CA SER A 11 -8.82 21.64 -12.05
C SER A 11 -8.23 22.33 -10.81
N ALA A 12 -9.05 23.05 -10.05
CA ALA A 12 -8.63 23.68 -8.80
C ALA A 12 -8.29 22.65 -7.71
N LEU A 13 -9.08 21.57 -7.58
CA LEU A 13 -8.81 20.51 -6.60
C LEU A 13 -7.50 19.79 -6.90
N VAL A 14 -7.26 19.43 -8.16
CA VAL A 14 -6.00 18.82 -8.60
C VAL A 14 -4.82 19.76 -8.36
N ALA A 15 -4.95 21.05 -8.71
CA ALA A 15 -3.91 22.03 -8.44
C ALA A 15 -3.62 22.20 -6.94
N CYS A 16 -4.64 22.16 -6.08
CA CYS A 16 -4.46 22.19 -4.62
C CYS A 16 -3.74 20.93 -4.11
N VAL A 17 -4.09 19.74 -4.61
CA VAL A 17 -3.41 18.48 -4.23
C VAL A 17 -1.93 18.52 -4.64
N LEU A 18 -1.64 19.01 -5.85
CA LEU A 18 -0.27 19.16 -6.35
C LEU A 18 0.50 20.25 -5.61
N ALA A 19 -0.13 21.36 -5.22
CA ALA A 19 0.50 22.41 -4.44
C ALA A 19 0.87 21.96 -3.01
N CYS A 20 0.21 20.92 -2.49
CA CYS A 20 0.48 20.33 -1.18
C CYS A 20 1.52 19.19 -1.21
N SER A 21 2.15 18.88 -2.35
CA SER A 21 3.16 17.81 -2.40
C SER A 21 4.47 18.26 -1.74
N GLY A 22 4.72 17.77 -0.52
CA GLY A 22 5.99 17.94 0.19
C GLY A 22 7.11 17.06 -0.38
N ALA A 23 8.31 17.16 0.21
CA ALA A 23 9.42 16.27 -0.12
C ALA A 23 9.05 14.80 0.20
N ALA A 24 9.15 13.92 -0.80
CA ALA A 24 8.93 12.49 -0.60
C ALA A 24 10.05 11.91 0.29
N ARG A 25 9.67 11.12 1.29
CA ARG A 25 10.62 10.27 2.02
C ARG A 25 10.62 8.89 1.37
N ALA A 26 11.79 8.25 1.36
CA ALA A 26 11.89 6.89 0.83
C ALA A 26 11.06 5.94 1.69
N GLN A 27 10.26 5.11 1.03
CA GLN A 27 9.50 4.04 1.67
C GLN A 27 10.47 2.97 2.20
N THR A 28 10.27 2.55 3.44
CA THR A 28 11.14 1.60 4.15
C THR A 28 10.68 0.15 4.03
N ASP A 29 9.44 -0.08 3.61
CA ASP A 29 8.83 -1.39 3.44
C ASP A 29 8.68 -1.81 1.96
N GLU A 30 8.34 -3.07 1.74
CA GLU A 30 8.08 -3.64 0.41
C GLU A 30 6.68 -3.22 -0.09
N ILE A 31 6.48 -3.12 -1.41
CA ILE A 31 5.18 -2.79 -2.02
C ILE A 31 4.47 -4.07 -2.43
N GLN A 32 3.20 -4.19 -2.06
CA GLN A 32 2.43 -5.41 -2.29
C GLN A 32 1.73 -5.33 -3.65
N VAL A 33 1.75 -6.44 -4.39
CA VAL A 33 1.13 -6.55 -5.71
C VAL A 33 -0.12 -7.41 -5.61
N TYR A 34 -1.23 -6.91 -6.13
CA TYR A 34 -2.56 -7.55 -6.10
C TYR A 34 -2.98 -7.99 -7.51
N ASP A 35 -3.70 -9.10 -7.58
CA ASP A 35 -4.41 -9.59 -8.79
C ASP A 35 -5.86 -9.06 -8.88
N ALA A 36 -6.17 -8.02 -8.09
CA ALA A 36 -7.49 -7.43 -7.94
C ALA A 36 -8.56 -8.34 -7.31
N GLU A 37 -8.19 -9.51 -6.77
CA GLU A 37 -9.08 -10.26 -5.90
C GLU A 37 -9.28 -9.50 -4.57
N ILE A 38 -10.53 -9.48 -4.08
CA ILE A 38 -10.89 -8.88 -2.80
C ILE A 38 -11.80 -9.82 -2.01
N ALA A 39 -11.78 -9.69 -0.69
CA ALA A 39 -12.71 -10.38 0.18
C ALA A 39 -14.17 -10.07 -0.19
N ALA A 40 -15.01 -11.10 -0.19
CA ALA A 40 -16.44 -10.92 -0.42
C ALA A 40 -17.07 -9.95 0.62
N PRO A 41 -18.16 -9.24 0.29
CA PRO A 41 -18.78 -8.28 1.19
C PRO A 41 -19.08 -8.87 2.57
N GLY A 42 -18.64 -8.17 3.62
CA GLY A 42 -18.83 -8.59 5.01
C GLY A 42 -17.83 -9.63 5.51
N ARG A 43 -16.82 -10.00 4.72
CA ARG A 43 -15.81 -11.00 5.09
C ARG A 43 -14.48 -10.34 5.42
N PHE A 44 -13.82 -10.88 6.44
CA PHE A 44 -12.43 -10.57 6.74
C PHE A 44 -11.50 -11.54 6.01
N ASN A 45 -10.36 -11.03 5.59
CA ASN A 45 -9.23 -11.81 5.08
C ASN A 45 -7.94 -11.37 5.78
N LEU A 46 -7.06 -12.33 6.07
CA LEU A 46 -5.73 -12.08 6.63
C LEU A 46 -4.71 -12.64 5.66
N THR A 47 -3.93 -11.75 5.05
CA THR A 47 -2.81 -12.12 4.20
C THR A 47 -1.51 -11.80 4.93
N TRP A 48 -0.55 -12.71 4.88
CA TRP A 48 0.76 -12.49 5.49
C TRP A 48 1.84 -12.50 4.42
N HIS A 49 2.33 -11.31 4.11
CA HIS A 49 3.37 -11.09 3.12
C HIS A 49 4.74 -11.18 3.78
N ASN A 50 5.66 -11.92 3.16
CA ASN A 50 7.03 -12.07 3.62
C ASN A 50 7.95 -12.13 2.42
N ASN A 51 8.99 -11.30 2.43
CA ASN A 51 10.04 -11.29 1.43
C ASN A 51 11.39 -11.41 2.13
N PHE A 52 12.14 -12.45 1.80
CA PHE A 52 13.48 -12.66 2.30
C PHE A 52 14.49 -12.34 1.20
N THR A 53 15.53 -11.57 1.53
CA THR A 53 16.62 -11.25 0.62
C THR A 53 17.87 -12.04 1.00
N PRO A 54 18.19 -13.18 0.33
CA PRO A 54 19.33 -14.01 0.70
C PRO A 54 20.69 -13.32 0.49
N SER A 55 20.76 -12.38 -0.44
CA SER A 55 21.96 -11.61 -0.75
C SER A 55 21.55 -10.23 -1.21
N GLY A 56 22.06 -9.20 -0.55
CA GLY A 56 21.66 -7.81 -0.80
C GLY A 56 22.79 -6.81 -0.53
N ARG A 57 22.43 -5.53 -0.55
CA ARG A 57 23.35 -4.47 -0.13
C ARG A 57 23.61 -4.59 1.37
N ARG A 58 24.88 -4.48 1.76
CA ARG A 58 25.32 -4.50 3.16
C ARG A 58 25.35 -3.13 3.83
N ARG A 59 24.78 -2.12 3.19
CA ARG A 59 24.69 -0.75 3.68
C ARG A 59 23.31 -0.19 3.32
N ALA A 60 22.78 0.66 4.19
CA ALA A 60 21.53 1.37 3.94
C ALA A 60 21.69 2.34 2.77
N ALA A 61 20.62 2.49 1.98
CA ALA A 61 20.60 3.39 0.82
C ALA A 61 20.44 4.86 1.21
N PHE A 62 19.84 5.11 2.36
CA PHE A 62 19.54 6.41 2.94
C PHE A 62 19.57 6.30 4.47
N PRO A 63 19.66 7.42 5.21
CA PRO A 63 19.65 7.39 6.66
C PRO A 63 18.42 6.63 7.20
N GLN A 64 18.65 5.72 8.14
CA GLN A 64 17.62 4.85 8.73
C GLN A 64 16.95 3.84 7.77
N GLY A 65 17.43 3.73 6.52
CA GLY A 65 16.94 2.72 5.59
C GLY A 65 17.31 1.29 6.00
N VAL A 66 16.49 0.34 5.59
CA VAL A 66 16.74 -1.10 5.79
C VAL A 66 18.02 -1.53 5.08
N ILE A 67 18.82 -2.37 5.74
CA ILE A 67 19.93 -3.10 5.13
C ILE A 67 19.35 -4.43 4.62
N PRO A 68 19.23 -4.63 3.30
CA PRO A 68 18.49 -5.78 2.77
C PRO A 68 19.25 -7.10 2.85
N ASP A 69 20.59 -7.10 2.99
CA ASP A 69 21.35 -8.36 3.05
C ASP A 69 20.88 -9.24 4.20
N HIS A 70 20.40 -10.45 3.90
CA HIS A 70 19.81 -11.41 4.84
C HIS A 70 18.66 -10.84 5.69
N ALA A 71 17.94 -9.83 5.17
CA ALA A 71 16.77 -9.29 5.83
C ALA A 71 15.49 -10.03 5.40
N LEU A 72 14.58 -10.19 6.36
CA LEU A 72 13.20 -10.60 6.12
C LEU A 72 12.30 -9.40 6.35
N ASN A 73 11.70 -8.89 5.27
CA ASN A 73 10.66 -7.89 5.33
C ASN A 73 9.30 -8.59 5.35
N GLY A 74 8.37 -8.13 6.17
CA GLY A 74 7.05 -8.71 6.16
C GLY A 74 5.98 -7.80 6.72
N VAL A 75 4.74 -8.20 6.46
CA VAL A 75 3.56 -7.49 6.90
C VAL A 75 2.36 -8.42 7.01
N THR A 76 1.61 -8.25 8.10
CA THR A 76 0.26 -8.82 8.20
C THR A 76 -0.75 -7.79 7.71
N GLU A 77 -1.50 -8.18 6.70
CA GLU A 77 -2.53 -7.38 6.07
C GLU A 77 -3.91 -7.89 6.48
N TRP A 78 -4.67 -7.01 7.12
CA TRP A 78 -6.03 -7.27 7.59
C TRP A 78 -7.00 -6.58 6.65
N ALA A 79 -7.71 -7.35 5.83
CA ALA A 79 -8.62 -6.84 4.83
C ALA A 79 -10.07 -7.15 5.19
N TYR A 80 -10.97 -6.24 4.79
CA TYR A 80 -12.41 -6.38 4.93
C TYR A 80 -13.12 -6.00 3.63
N GLY A 81 -13.91 -6.94 3.11
CA GLY A 81 -14.75 -6.72 1.95
C GLY A 81 -15.88 -5.75 2.27
N VAL A 82 -15.79 -4.50 1.78
CA VAL A 82 -16.82 -3.48 2.02
C VAL A 82 -17.95 -3.63 1.00
N ARG A 83 -17.58 -3.82 -0.28
CA ARG A 83 -18.46 -4.06 -1.43
C ARG A 83 -17.77 -5.04 -2.37
N ASP A 84 -18.51 -5.54 -3.35
CA ASP A 84 -18.02 -6.36 -4.47
C ASP A 84 -16.98 -5.64 -5.36
N TRP A 85 -16.82 -4.32 -5.19
CA TRP A 85 -15.82 -3.49 -5.88
C TRP A 85 -14.88 -2.73 -4.92
N LEU A 86 -14.99 -2.91 -3.61
CA LEU A 86 -14.21 -2.15 -2.62
C LEU A 86 -13.77 -3.02 -1.44
N GLU A 87 -12.46 -3.04 -1.22
CA GLU A 87 -11.83 -3.58 -0.02
C GLU A 87 -11.13 -2.48 0.77
N ALA A 88 -11.33 -2.50 2.08
CA ALA A 88 -10.56 -1.68 3.02
C ALA A 88 -9.63 -2.59 3.79
N ALA A 89 -8.36 -2.20 3.92
CA ALA A 89 -7.39 -3.00 4.66
C ALA A 89 -6.46 -2.15 5.52
N THR A 90 -5.80 -2.80 6.46
CA THR A 90 -4.70 -2.22 7.23
C THR A 90 -3.52 -3.17 7.25
N TYR A 91 -2.33 -2.59 7.10
CA TYR A 91 -1.06 -3.26 7.24
C TYR A 91 -0.53 -3.00 8.64
N LEU A 92 -0.55 -4.04 9.48
CA LEU A 92 -0.20 -3.90 10.89
C LEU A 92 0.26 -5.24 11.47
N PRO A 93 1.54 -5.40 11.86
CA PRO A 93 2.66 -4.46 11.66
C PRO A 93 3.35 -4.62 10.30
N LEU A 94 3.93 -3.52 9.78
CA LEU A 94 5.07 -3.60 8.86
C LEU A 94 6.33 -3.86 9.68
N TYR A 95 7.15 -4.83 9.28
CA TYR A 95 8.35 -5.18 10.02
C TYR A 95 9.50 -5.67 9.15
N THR A 96 10.70 -5.51 9.71
CA THR A 96 11.93 -6.08 9.17
C THR A 96 12.67 -6.84 10.24
N ARG A 97 13.07 -8.07 9.96
CA ARG A 97 14.09 -8.78 10.74
C ARG A 97 15.41 -8.72 10.00
N SER A 98 16.40 -8.00 10.53
CA SER A 98 17.72 -7.84 9.92
C SER A 98 18.61 -9.06 10.12
N ALA A 99 19.73 -9.12 9.38
CA ALA A 99 20.70 -10.21 9.42
C ALA A 99 21.25 -10.52 10.83
N ASP A 100 21.40 -9.49 11.66
CA ASP A 100 21.85 -9.59 13.05
C ASP A 100 20.73 -10.03 14.02
N GLY A 101 19.53 -10.33 13.50
CA GLY A 101 18.38 -10.80 14.25
C GLY A 101 17.52 -9.72 14.88
N ARG A 102 17.85 -8.43 14.71
CA ARG A 102 17.04 -7.33 15.24
C ARG A 102 15.71 -7.23 14.49
N LEU A 103 14.61 -7.09 15.25
CA LEU A 103 13.29 -6.81 14.71
C LEU A 103 13.04 -5.30 14.72
N LEU A 104 12.64 -4.77 13.58
CA LEU A 104 12.34 -3.37 13.34
C LEU A 104 10.85 -3.24 13.07
N PHE A 105 10.26 -2.17 13.59
CA PHE A 105 8.92 -1.73 13.26
C PHE A 105 9.05 -0.69 12.15
N ASP A 106 8.57 -1.04 10.97
CA ASP A 106 8.72 -0.18 9.78
C ASP A 106 7.50 0.70 9.56
N GLY A 107 6.41 0.46 10.30
CA GLY A 107 5.23 1.31 10.26
C GLY A 107 3.90 0.60 10.21
N VAL A 108 2.90 1.36 9.74
CA VAL A 108 1.53 0.90 9.48
C VAL A 108 1.01 1.59 8.23
N LYS A 109 0.05 0.97 7.54
CA LYS A 109 -0.68 1.65 6.47
C LYS A 109 -2.16 1.32 6.47
N LEU A 110 -2.95 2.28 5.99
CA LEU A 110 -4.34 2.08 5.60
C LEU A 110 -4.40 1.92 4.09
N ARG A 111 -5.27 1.03 3.63
CA ARG A 111 -5.48 0.75 2.22
C ARG A 111 -6.94 0.80 1.84
N ALA A 112 -7.20 1.36 0.66
CA ALA A 112 -8.45 1.20 -0.05
C ALA A 112 -8.16 0.68 -1.46
N LEU A 113 -8.70 -0.49 -1.79
CA LEU A 113 -8.58 -1.10 -3.11
C LEU A 113 -9.94 -1.12 -3.79
N LEU A 114 -10.03 -0.40 -4.89
CA LEU A 114 -11.18 -0.39 -5.77
C LEU A 114 -10.88 -1.30 -6.96
N VAL A 115 -11.78 -2.23 -7.25
CA VAL A 115 -11.62 -3.18 -8.36
C VAL A 115 -12.87 -3.22 -9.20
N VAL A 116 -12.73 -3.67 -10.45
CA VAL A 116 -13.90 -4.08 -11.22
C VAL A 116 -14.62 -5.24 -10.50
N PRO A 117 -15.96 -5.26 -10.37
CA PRO A 117 -16.67 -6.36 -9.72
C PRO A 117 -16.34 -7.71 -10.32
N ASP A 118 -16.22 -8.73 -9.47
CA ASP A 118 -15.89 -10.11 -9.85
C ASP A 118 -14.58 -10.19 -10.66
N ALA A 119 -13.56 -9.41 -10.28
CA ALA A 119 -12.28 -9.33 -11.00
C ALA A 119 -11.64 -10.71 -11.26
N HIS A 120 -11.77 -11.64 -10.30
CA HIS A 120 -11.23 -13.01 -10.39
C HIS A 120 -11.85 -13.86 -11.52
N ASP A 121 -13.08 -13.56 -11.96
CA ASP A 121 -13.78 -14.28 -13.02
C ASP A 121 -13.47 -13.71 -14.42
N ARG A 122 -12.70 -12.62 -14.50
CA ARG A 122 -12.47 -11.88 -15.75
C ARG A 122 -11.10 -12.19 -16.34
N SER A 123 -11.04 -12.32 -17.66
CA SER A 123 -9.78 -12.41 -18.40
C SER A 123 -9.00 -11.09 -18.47
N VAL A 124 -9.69 -9.97 -18.28
CA VAL A 124 -9.11 -8.63 -18.16
C VAL A 124 -9.76 -7.93 -16.98
N PHE A 125 -8.94 -7.47 -16.03
CA PHE A 125 -9.36 -6.76 -14.83
C PHE A 125 -8.54 -5.48 -14.65
N TYR A 126 -9.05 -4.58 -13.82
CA TYR A 126 -8.36 -3.37 -13.41
C TYR A 126 -8.75 -3.02 -11.98
N GLY A 127 -7.85 -2.31 -11.30
CA GLY A 127 -8.07 -1.81 -9.96
C GLY A 127 -7.21 -0.59 -9.66
N LEU A 128 -7.60 0.15 -8.63
CA LEU A 128 -6.89 1.30 -8.09
C LEU A 128 -6.66 1.07 -6.61
N ASN A 129 -5.39 1.05 -6.22
CA ASN A 129 -4.96 0.87 -4.85
C ASN A 129 -4.50 2.20 -4.26
N PHE A 130 -5.10 2.61 -3.15
CA PHE A 130 -4.71 3.80 -2.39
C PHE A 130 -4.12 3.36 -1.06
N GLU A 131 -2.92 3.83 -0.76
CA GLU A 131 -2.23 3.57 0.51
C GLU A 131 -1.88 4.88 1.22
N LEU A 132 -2.14 4.92 2.53
CA LEU A 132 -1.70 5.98 3.42
C LEU A 132 -0.89 5.37 4.56
N SER A 133 0.38 5.77 4.67
CA SER A 133 1.35 5.10 5.52
C SER A 133 1.96 6.03 6.58
N TYR A 134 2.32 5.45 7.72
CA TYR A 134 3.25 6.02 8.67
C TYR A 134 4.50 5.14 8.73
N ASN A 135 5.65 5.71 8.42
CA ASN A 135 6.95 5.03 8.29
C ASN A 135 8.10 6.03 8.47
#